data_AF-A0A7S2GRZ0-F1
#
_entry.id   AF-A0A7S2GRZ0-F1
#
_cell.length_a   1.000
_cell.length_b   1.000
_cell.length_c   1.000
_cell.angle_alpha   90.00
_cell.angle_beta   90.00
_cell.angle_gamma   90.00
#
_symmetry.space_group_name_H-M   'P 1'
#
loop_
_entity.id
_entity.type
_entity.pdbx_description
1 polymer ?
#
loop_
_entity_poly.entity_id
_entity_poly.type
_entity_poly.pdbx_seq_one_letter_code
_entity_poly.pdbx_strand_id
1 'polypeptide(L)'
;VIVFCPTANQAQFVSELFSAMDVPNEPLHSRKSQSYRTRVSDAFRKCKQGVIVASDVAARGVDYPDVSLVLQMGAPDSREQYVHRSGRTGRAGKSGHAMLLLADWEARSTM
;
A
#
# COMPACT_ATOMS: atom_id res chain seq x y z
N VAL A 1 0.61 4.65 -7.33
CA VAL A 1 0.04 4.80 -5.97
C VAL A 1 0.20 3.50 -5.21
N ILE A 2 0.55 3.56 -3.93
CA ILE A 2 0.56 2.39 -3.04
C ILE A 2 -0.46 2.61 -1.94
N VAL A 3 -1.38 1.66 -1.76
CA VAL A 3 -2.29 1.60 -0.62
C VAL A 3 -1.76 0.56 0.36
N PHE A 4 -1.54 0.93 1.61
CA PHE A 4 -1.11 0.03 2.67
C PHE A 4 -2.28 -0.37 3.54
N CYS A 5 -2.36 -1.66 3.86
CA CYS A 5 -3.29 -2.22 4.82
C CYS A 5 -2.54 -3.07 5.88
N PRO A 6 -2.95 -3.03 7.15
CA PRO A 6 -2.43 -3.90 8.21
C PRO A 6 -2.38 -5.39 7.85
N THR A 7 -3.44 -5.93 7.23
CA THR A 7 -3.58 -7.38 6.99
C THR A 7 -3.77 -7.74 5.52
N ALA A 8 -3.47 -9.00 5.18
CA ALA A 8 -3.74 -9.55 3.86
C ALA A 8 -5.24 -9.53 3.50
N ASN A 9 -6.11 -9.79 4.48
CA ASN A 9 -7.56 -9.76 4.28
C ASN A 9 -8.05 -8.36 3.95
N GLN A 10 -7.57 -7.35 4.69
CA GLN A 10 -7.93 -5.98 4.44
C GLN A 10 -7.40 -5.49 3.08
N ALA A 11 -6.18 -5.88 2.70
CA ALA A 11 -5.65 -5.58 1.37
C ALA A 11 -6.50 -6.19 0.26
N GLN A 12 -6.95 -7.44 0.42
CA GLN A 12 -7.84 -8.10 -0.54
C GLN A 12 -9.21 -7.40 -0.60
N PHE A 13 -9.81 -7.06 0.55
CA PHE A 13 -11.08 -6.35 0.63
C PHE A 13 -11.02 -4.95 -0.02
N VAL A 14 -9.99 -4.17 0.28
CA VAL A 14 -9.80 -2.83 -0.31
C VAL A 14 -9.59 -2.92 -1.82
N SER A 15 -8.87 -3.93 -2.29
CA SER A 15 -8.68 -4.19 -3.71
C SER A 15 -10.01 -4.48 -4.42
N GLU A 16 -10.86 -5.33 -3.83
CA GLU A 16 -12.20 -5.64 -4.35
C GLU A 16 -13.10 -4.40 -4.35
N LEU A 17 -13.06 -3.58 -3.29
CA LEU A 17 -13.80 -2.32 -3.22
C LEU A 17 -13.37 -1.36 -4.34
N PHE A 18 -12.06 -1.22 -4.57
CA PHE A 18 -11.54 -0.38 -5.65
C PHE A 18 -11.97 -0.89 -7.01
N SER A 19 -11.95 -2.21 -7.22
CA SER A 19 -12.45 -2.82 -8.45
C SER A 19 -13.94 -2.60 -8.65
N ALA A 20 -14.75 -2.66 -7.59
CA ALA A 20 -16.18 -2.34 -7.65
C ALA A 20 -16.46 -0.86 -7.96
N MET A 21 -15.48 0.02 -7.76
CA MET A 21 -15.51 1.44 -8.11
C MET A 21 -14.80 1.73 -9.45
N ASP A 22 -14.52 0.71 -10.26
CA ASP A 22 -13.81 0.81 -11.54
C ASP A 22 -12.41 1.43 -11.44
N VAL A 23 -11.73 1.27 -10.30
CA VAL A 23 -10.33 1.68 -10.09
C VAL A 23 -9.40 0.50 -10.37
N PRO A 24 -8.61 0.51 -11.47
CA PRO A 24 -7.68 -0.56 -11.77
C PRO A 24 -6.60 -0.66 -10.70
N ASN A 25 -6.50 -1.83 -10.07
CA ASN A 25 -5.58 -2.07 -8.97
C ASN A 25 -5.15 -3.54 -8.94
N GLU A 26 -4.01 -3.82 -8.30
CA GLU A 26 -3.52 -5.19 -8.07
C GLU A 26 -3.22 -5.41 -6.57
N PRO A 27 -3.81 -6.43 -5.93
CA PRO A 27 -3.55 -6.75 -4.52
C PRO A 27 -2.18 -7.42 -4.33
N LEU A 28 -1.41 -7.00 -3.33
CA LEU A 28 -0.08 -7.56 -3.01
C LEU A 28 0.00 -7.98 -1.54
N HIS A 29 -0.24 -9.26 -1.25
CA HIS A 29 -0.22 -9.79 0.12
C HIS A 29 0.26 -11.24 0.20
N SER A 30 0.53 -11.72 1.42
CA SER A 30 1.12 -13.05 1.68
C SER A 30 0.30 -14.24 1.17
N ARG A 31 -1.02 -14.09 1.03
CA ARG A 31 -1.90 -15.14 0.48
C ARG A 31 -1.84 -15.28 -1.06
N LYS A 32 -1.15 -14.39 -1.78
CA LYS A 32 -0.89 -14.57 -3.21
C LYS A 32 0.37 -15.42 -3.40
N SER A 33 0.43 -16.17 -4.49
CA SER A 33 1.63 -16.95 -4.84
C SER A 33 2.85 -16.05 -5.04
N GLN A 34 4.04 -16.59 -4.82
CA GLN A 34 5.29 -15.85 -5.07
C GLN A 34 5.38 -15.36 -6.52
N SER A 35 5.00 -16.22 -7.49
CA SER A 35 5.00 -15.86 -8.92
C SER A 35 4.08 -14.68 -9.21
N TYR A 36 2.90 -14.64 -8.61
CA TYR A 36 1.98 -13.52 -8.73
C TYR A 36 2.57 -12.24 -8.12
N ARG A 37 3.15 -12.31 -6.92
CA ARG A 37 3.77 -11.15 -6.25
C ARG A 37 4.92 -10.56 -7.08
N THR A 38 5.76 -11.41 -7.66
CA THR A 38 6.84 -10.98 -8.56
C THR A 38 6.27 -10.29 -9.80
N ARG A 39 5.29 -10.90 -10.48
CA ARG A 39 4.64 -10.32 -11.67
C ARG A 39 4.05 -8.93 -11.38
N VAL A 40 3.28 -8.79 -10.29
CA VAL A 40 2.65 -7.51 -9.92
C VAL A 40 3.70 -6.46 -9.58
N SER A 41 4.74 -6.83 -8.82
CA SER A 41 5.82 -5.91 -8.46
C SER A 41 6.56 -5.40 -9.70
N ASP A 42 6.88 -6.30 -10.64
CA ASP A 42 7.57 -5.94 -11.87
C ASP A 42 6.70 -5.10 -12.81
N ALA A 43 5.41 -5.42 -12.91
CA ALA A 43 4.46 -4.62 -13.66
C ALA A 43 4.33 -3.21 -13.07
N PHE A 44 4.22 -3.09 -11.76
CA PHE A 44 4.10 -1.81 -11.06
C PHE A 44 5.34 -0.93 -11.25
N ARG A 45 6.55 -1.50 -11.19
CA ARG A 45 7.80 -0.75 -11.44
C ARG A 45 7.91 -0.17 -12.84
N LYS A 46 7.31 -0.84 -13.83
CA LYS A 46 7.38 -0.45 -15.26
C LYS A 46 6.17 0.39 -15.69
N CYS A 47 5.11 0.43 -14.89
CA CYS A 47 3.90 1.15 -15.25
C CYS A 47 4.11 2.66 -15.17
N LYS A 48 3.46 3.40 -16.07
CA LYS A 48 3.40 4.87 -15.98
C LYS A 48 2.41 5.33 -14.91
N GLN A 49 1.33 4.56 -14.74
CA GLN A 49 0.25 4.81 -13.80
C GLN A 49 -0.29 3.46 -13.34
N GLY A 50 -0.56 3.34 -12.04
CA GLY A 50 -1.05 2.11 -11.44
C GLY A 50 -1.27 2.24 -9.93
N VAL A 51 -2.10 1.35 -9.40
CA VAL A 51 -2.40 1.24 -7.97
C VAL A 51 -2.07 -0.18 -7.52
N ILE A 52 -1.29 -0.31 -6.45
CA ILE A 52 -1.17 -1.58 -5.72
C ILE A 52 -1.78 -1.44 -4.34
N VAL A 53 -2.50 -2.46 -3.90
CA VAL A 53 -3.07 -2.55 -2.55
C VAL A 53 -2.30 -3.62 -1.78
N ALA A 54 -1.42 -3.20 -0.89
CA ALA A 54 -0.43 -4.06 -0.26
C ALA A 54 -0.67 -4.24 1.24
N SER A 55 -0.44 -5.46 1.73
CA SER A 55 -0.31 -5.67 3.17
C SER A 55 1.10 -5.31 3.66
N ASP A 56 1.25 -4.89 4.91
CA ASP A 56 2.56 -4.47 5.45
C ASP A 56 3.66 -5.51 5.28
N VAL A 57 3.33 -6.79 5.48
CA VAL A 57 4.28 -7.90 5.33
C VAL A 57 4.78 -8.02 3.89
N ALA A 58 3.91 -7.82 2.89
CA ALA A 58 4.25 -8.07 1.49
C ALA A 58 5.01 -6.92 0.82
N ALA A 59 4.93 -5.71 1.38
CA ALA A 59 5.64 -4.53 0.87
C ALA A 59 7.07 -4.38 1.44
N ARG A 60 7.47 -5.21 2.41
CA ARG A 60 8.84 -5.19 2.96
C ARG A 60 9.84 -5.73 1.94
N GLY A 61 11.00 -5.07 1.85
CA GLY A 61 12.11 -5.50 0.98
C GLY A 61 11.89 -5.25 -0.52
N VAL A 62 10.76 -4.64 -0.92
CA VAL A 62 10.49 -4.31 -2.32
C VAL A 62 10.70 -2.81 -2.54
N ASP A 63 11.61 -2.47 -3.46
CA ASP A 63 11.79 -1.10 -3.90
C ASP A 63 10.87 -0.78 -5.08
N TYR A 64 10.14 0.33 -4.93
CA TYR A 64 9.22 0.88 -5.92
C TYR A 64 9.65 2.32 -6.17
N PRO A 65 10.37 2.59 -7.27
CA PRO A 65 10.72 3.95 -7.63
C PRO A 65 9.44 4.73 -7.97
N ASP A 66 9.46 6.03 -7.75
CA ASP A 66 8.48 6.97 -8.29
C ASP A 66 7.03 6.80 -7.81
N VAL A 67 6.85 6.35 -6.57
CA VAL A 67 5.53 6.37 -5.93
C VAL A 67 5.11 7.81 -5.66
N SER A 68 4.06 8.28 -6.34
CA SER A 68 3.50 9.64 -6.18
C SER A 68 2.67 9.84 -4.92
N LEU A 69 2.01 8.76 -4.46
CA LEU A 69 1.11 8.76 -3.31
C LEU A 69 1.22 7.44 -2.55
N VAL A 70 1.37 7.55 -1.24
CA VAL A 70 1.16 6.50 -0.25
C VAL A 70 -0.15 6.79 0.49
N LEU A 71 -1.11 5.87 0.39
CA LEU A 71 -2.34 5.91 1.17
C LEU A 71 -2.29 4.79 2.21
N GLN A 72 -2.48 5.11 3.48
CA GLN A 72 -2.53 4.12 4.56
C GLN A 72 -4.00 3.94 4.97
N MET A 73 -4.57 2.79 4.65
CA MET A 73 -5.94 2.40 5.03
C MET A 73 -5.85 1.35 6.13
N GLY A 74 -6.03 1.81 7.36
CA GLY A 74 -5.74 1.04 8.56
C GLY A 74 -4.57 1.65 9.32
N ALA A 75 -4.79 2.01 10.58
CA ALA A 75 -3.76 2.58 11.43
C ALA A 75 -2.54 1.64 11.52
N PRO A 76 -1.31 2.16 11.40
CA PRO A 76 -0.12 1.36 11.65
C PRO A 76 -0.01 1.02 13.14
N ASP A 77 0.46 -0.18 13.45
CA ASP A 77 0.66 -0.69 14.82
C ASP A 77 1.80 0.04 15.55
N SER A 78 2.67 0.73 14.82
CA SER A 78 3.74 1.54 15.40
C SER A 78 4.12 2.74 14.55
N ARG A 79 4.78 3.71 15.19
CA ARG A 79 5.39 4.87 14.53
C ARG A 79 6.42 4.43 13.49
N GLU A 80 7.21 3.40 13.77
CA GLU A 80 8.23 2.88 12.87
C GLU A 80 7.57 2.32 11.60
N GLN A 81 6.42 1.64 11.74
CA GLN A 81 5.66 1.15 10.60
C GLN A 81 5.05 2.30 9.79
N TYR A 82 4.51 3.34 10.45
CA TYR A 82 4.06 4.56 9.77
C TYR A 82 5.17 5.17 8.89
N VAL A 83 6.37 5.33 9.46
CA VAL A 83 7.53 5.88 8.73
C VAL A 83 7.94 4.96 7.58
N HIS A 84 7.94 3.64 7.77
CA HIS A 84 8.26 2.68 6.70
C HIS A 84 7.28 2.73 5.52
N ARG A 85 5.98 2.95 5.79
CA ARG A 85 4.94 3.13 4.78
C ARG A 85 5.14 4.44 4.03
N SER A 86 5.23 5.56 4.76
CA SER A 86 5.41 6.89 4.18
C SER A 86 6.72 7.02 3.38
N GLY A 87 7.78 6.34 3.80
CA GLY A 87 9.08 6.32 3.10
C GLY A 87 9.09 5.63 1.73
N ARG A 88 7.94 5.19 1.21
CA ARG A 88 7.80 4.69 -0.17
C ARG A 88 7.67 5.81 -1.20
N THR A 89 7.22 7.00 -0.79
CA THR A 89 7.12 8.18 -1.67
C THR A 89 8.23 9.19 -1.37
N GLY A 90 8.33 10.26 -2.17
CA GLY A 90 9.28 11.36 -1.92
C GLY A 90 10.76 10.99 -2.06
N ARG A 91 11.08 9.96 -2.84
CA ARG A 91 12.46 9.45 -3.02
C ARG A 91 13.22 10.24 -4.10
N ALA A 92 14.55 10.23 -4.01
CA ALA A 92 15.46 10.83 -5.00
C ALA A 92 15.16 12.31 -5.34
N GLY A 93 14.79 13.10 -4.33
CA GLY A 93 14.47 14.53 -4.50
C GLY A 93 13.14 14.83 -5.20
N LYS A 94 12.34 13.80 -5.52
CA LYS A 94 11.01 13.97 -6.10
C LYS A 94 9.99 14.30 -5.01
N SER A 95 8.95 15.06 -5.36
CA SER A 95 7.81 15.29 -4.47
C SER A 95 6.94 14.04 -4.34
N GLY A 96 6.22 13.95 -3.23
CA GLY A 96 5.42 12.78 -2.89
C GLY A 96 4.46 13.07 -1.76
N HIS A 97 3.32 12.39 -1.74
CA HIS A 97 2.30 12.57 -0.71
C HIS A 97 2.11 11.29 0.10
N ALA A 98 1.97 11.43 1.41
CA ALA A 98 1.60 10.34 2.30
C ALA A 98 0.36 10.75 3.10
N MET A 99 -0.68 9.92 3.04
CA MET A 99 -1.96 10.16 3.71
C MET A 99 -2.31 8.95 4.57
N LEU A 100 -2.76 9.21 5.81
CA LEU A 100 -3.35 8.21 6.69
C LEU A 100 -4.86 8.46 6.76
N LEU A 101 -5.65 7.48 6.31
CA LEU A 101 -7.09 7.48 6.52
C LEU A 101 -7.35 6.81 7.88
N LEU A 102 -7.74 7.62 8.86
CA LEU A 102 -8.01 7.17 10.22
C LEU A 102 -9.52 7.14 10.44
N ALA A 103 -10.05 5.96 10.72
CA ALA A 103 -11.44 5.84 11.15
C ALA A 103 -11.56 6.15 12.65
N ASP A 104 -12.75 6.60 13.07
CA ASP A 104 -13.03 6.98 14.46
C ASP A 104 -12.70 5.91 15.50
N TRP A 105 -12.85 4.63 15.16
CA TRP A 105 -12.53 3.53 16.08
C TRP A 105 -11.03 3.27 16.17
N GLU A 106 -10.26 3.62 15.15
CA GLU A 106 -8.80 3.52 15.16
C GLU A 106 -8.18 4.65 15.98
N ALA A 107 -8.76 5.85 15.90
CA ALA A 107 -8.35 7.01 16.69
C ALA A 107 -8.56 6.80 18.21
N ARG A 108 -9.61 6.06 18.59
CA ARG A 108 -9.93 5.78 20.01
C ARG A 108 -9.08 4.68 20.62
N SER A 109 -8.46 3.83 19.80
CA SER A 109 -7.65 2.69 20.26
C SER A 109 -6.23 3.08 20.67
N THR A 110 -5.85 4.35 20.46
CA THR A 110 -4.53 4.91 20.77
C THR A 110 -4.54 5.88 21.97
N MET A 111 -5.66 5.98 22.69
CA MET A 111 -5.79 6.65 24.00
C MET A 111 -6.00 5.60 25.10
#